data_AF-A0A1B8QJN1-F1
#
_entry.id   AF-A0A1B8QJN1-F1
#
_cell.length_a   1.000
_cell.length_b   1.000
_cell.length_c   1.000
_cell.angle_alpha   90.00
_cell.angle_beta   90.00
_cell.angle_gamma   90.00
#
_symmetry.space_group_name_H-M   'P 1'
#
loop_
_entity.id
_entity.type
_entity.pdbx_description
1 polymer ?
#
loop_
_entity_poly.entity_id
_entity_poly.type
_entity_poly.pdbx_seq_one_letter_code
_entity_poly.pdbx_strand_id
1 'polypeptide(L)'
;MYGGFFRPSKNAGHNVLGVPAWVRDYRKSMLAQDVLAGLVVGVVVIPQSLGYAMLAGLPPVYGLYSAVVPVLVYAWVGASAVNAVGPVAITAIMTAQALQPYGALPPADYARLASWLALLTGGLLTLAHVFRLGWITQFISRGVTAGFISGAALLIFLGQIKFVTGIHTTGNTLLAMGESFFTHLSALHVPTLLVGAVTFGVLVVNRYYLTRWFGGQVSDKTLSIVTRVLPLVVMVLAILVSALGHLAAHGVATVAYIPQGLPHILLPLTGLPLGQLIALLPAAALMALIGFVSSDAVAGNFARVRHESYDANRELLGLGLANIAGSVTQSFTVVGGFSRTAVNVDAGAQSPLASVLSVAVMVLALVWLAPYLAPLPYAVLGATIMVSIISMVNLTTFWQARQRDRLDALAFAVTLVGVLLFGLNIGLVVGILVSFAGLIWQSSHPHMAIVGQVGDTGHFRNIERHHVAQHADVLVMRIDESLFYGNAESVRQFIQTVVHAHPACRHVVLMLSAVNHIDLTAQEMLVELGQALLARNISLNFSEVKGPVMDVIANTPVIQNLSGQVFLSTQQAVDTLVALDSALGDQTLR
;
A
#
# COMPACT_ATOMS: atom_id res chain seq x y z
N MET A 1 24.22 19.80 28.61
CA MET A 1 22.80 20.27 28.56
C MET A 1 22.49 20.62 27.11
N TYR A 2 21.72 19.79 26.41
CA TYR A 2 20.84 20.13 25.26
C TYR A 2 20.32 18.78 24.70
N GLY A 3 19.53 18.09 25.53
CA GLY A 3 18.72 16.95 25.11
C GLY A 3 17.34 17.45 24.72
N GLY A 4 17.25 18.05 23.54
CA GLY A 4 16.03 18.65 22.99
C GLY A 4 15.66 18.12 21.62
N PHE A 5 15.98 16.86 21.31
CA PHE A 5 15.45 16.20 20.12
C PHE A 5 14.04 15.69 20.44
N PHE A 6 13.06 16.20 19.68
CA PHE A 6 11.71 15.69 19.49
C PHE A 6 11.40 14.45 20.35
N ARG A 7 10.89 14.67 21.57
CA ARG A 7 10.14 13.62 22.24
C ARG A 7 8.92 13.36 21.35
N PRO A 8 8.71 12.17 20.77
CA PRO A 8 7.38 11.82 20.32
C PRO A 8 6.47 12.02 21.52
N SER A 9 5.30 12.65 21.29
CA SER A 9 4.28 12.89 22.31
C SER A 9 4.24 11.72 23.30
N LYS A 10 4.70 11.96 24.54
CA LYS A 10 4.66 10.98 25.62
C LYS A 10 3.24 10.74 26.14
N ASN A 11 2.21 11.30 25.50
CA ASN A 11 0.81 11.17 25.89
C ASN A 11 -0.02 10.41 24.85
N ALA A 12 0.47 9.24 24.48
CA ALA A 12 -0.31 8.26 23.73
C ALA A 12 -0.07 6.87 24.34
N GLY A 13 -0.20 6.79 25.68
CA GLY A 13 -0.51 5.53 26.34
C GLY A 13 -1.87 5.07 25.83
N HIS A 14 -1.89 4.49 24.63
CA HIS A 14 -3.09 4.01 24.00
C HIS A 14 -3.49 2.73 24.70
N ASN A 15 -4.30 2.90 25.73
CA ASN A 15 -4.92 1.80 26.46
C ASN A 15 -5.80 1.02 25.47
N VAL A 16 -5.29 -0.11 24.97
CA VAL A 16 -6.06 -1.08 24.16
C VAL A 16 -7.33 -1.52 24.90
N LEU A 17 -7.28 -1.50 26.23
CA LEU A 17 -8.37 -1.85 27.15
C LEU A 17 -9.26 -0.65 27.57
N GLY A 18 -8.94 0.58 27.13
CA GLY A 18 -9.72 1.78 27.47
C GLY A 18 -10.81 2.06 26.44
N VAL A 19 -11.80 2.88 26.82
CA VAL A 19 -12.79 3.42 25.88
C VAL A 19 -12.06 4.12 24.72
N PRO A 20 -12.30 3.72 23.44
CA PRO A 20 -11.63 4.29 22.28
C PRO A 20 -11.82 5.81 22.20
N ALA A 21 -10.81 6.53 21.69
CA ALA A 21 -10.86 7.99 21.57
C ALA A 21 -12.09 8.44 20.75
N TRP A 22 -12.42 7.72 19.66
CA TRP A 22 -13.58 8.05 18.83
C TRP A 22 -14.92 7.97 19.56
N VAL A 23 -15.03 7.16 20.62
CA VAL A 23 -16.25 7.09 21.47
C VAL A 23 -16.31 8.29 22.40
N ARG A 24 -15.17 8.71 22.96
CA ARG A 24 -15.08 9.86 23.88
C ARG A 24 -15.31 11.18 23.16
N ASP A 25 -14.76 11.31 21.96
CA ASP A 25 -14.80 12.52 21.14
C ASP A 25 -15.99 12.53 20.16
N TYR A 26 -16.96 11.61 20.34
CA TYR A 26 -18.07 11.44 19.41
C TYR A 26 -19.02 12.64 19.43
N ARG A 27 -19.22 13.26 18.26
CA ARG A 27 -20.13 14.39 18.11
C ARG A 27 -21.48 13.91 17.58
N LYS A 28 -22.57 14.28 18.27
CA LYS A 28 -23.95 13.92 17.86
C LYS A 28 -24.31 14.35 16.43
N SER A 29 -23.66 15.38 15.90
CA SER A 29 -23.83 15.83 14.51
C SER A 29 -23.41 14.79 13.47
N MET A 30 -22.55 13.82 13.83
CA MET A 30 -22.09 12.74 12.95
C MET A 30 -23.09 11.58 12.85
N LEU A 31 -24.01 11.45 13.82
CA LEU A 31 -24.87 10.28 13.97
C LEU A 31 -25.70 9.99 12.72
N ALA A 32 -26.33 11.01 12.14
CA ALA A 32 -27.16 10.82 10.95
C ALA A 32 -26.36 10.30 9.76
N GLN A 33 -25.11 10.75 9.60
CA GLN A 33 -24.24 10.33 8.50
C GLN A 33 -23.69 8.92 8.74
N ASP A 34 -23.26 8.60 9.96
CA ASP A 34 -22.78 7.27 10.33
C ASP A 34 -23.90 6.21 10.24
N VAL A 35 -25.14 6.56 10.60
CA VAL A 35 -26.31 5.68 10.45
C VAL A 35 -26.60 5.40 8.99
N LEU A 36 -26.65 6.44 8.15
CA LEU A 36 -26.85 6.25 6.71
C LEU A 36 -25.74 5.41 6.11
N ALA A 37 -24.48 5.69 6.45
CA ALA A 37 -23.32 4.97 5.96
C ALA A 37 -23.34 3.50 6.40
N GLY A 38 -23.60 3.23 7.68
CA GLY A 38 -23.67 1.87 8.22
C GLY A 38 -24.78 1.04 7.60
N LEU A 39 -25.95 1.63 7.31
CA LEU A 39 -27.03 0.96 6.61
C LEU A 39 -26.67 0.63 5.15
N VAL A 40 -26.14 1.61 4.41
CA VAL A 40 -25.73 1.44 3.00
C VAL A 40 -24.64 0.38 2.90
N VAL A 41 -23.59 0.48 3.73
CA VAL A 41 -22.49 -0.49 3.75
C VAL A 41 -22.97 -1.85 4.19
N GLY A 42 -23.73 -1.95 5.28
CA GLY A 42 -24.23 -3.24 5.79
C GLY A 42 -24.98 -4.04 4.72
N VAL A 43 -25.82 -3.36 3.93
CA VAL A 43 -26.52 -3.98 2.81
C VAL A 43 -25.59 -4.41 1.68
N VAL A 44 -24.66 -3.55 1.26
CA VAL A 44 -23.70 -3.85 0.18
C VAL A 44 -22.75 -4.99 0.57
N VAL A 45 -22.44 -5.13 1.86
CA VAL A 45 -21.53 -6.15 2.38
C VAL A 45 -22.12 -7.55 2.32
N ILE A 46 -23.44 -7.72 2.39
CA ILE A 46 -24.09 -9.04 2.35
C ILE A 46 -23.70 -9.83 1.07
N PRO A 47 -24.02 -9.36 -0.15
CA PRO A 47 -23.69 -10.10 -1.37
C PRO A 47 -22.18 -10.26 -1.57
N GLN A 48 -21.39 -9.23 -1.24
CA GLN A 48 -19.93 -9.30 -1.35
C GLN A 48 -19.35 -10.40 -0.46
N SER A 49 -19.81 -10.48 0.79
CA SER A 49 -19.31 -11.44 1.77
C SER A 49 -19.65 -12.87 1.36
N LEU A 50 -20.88 -13.12 0.88
CA LEU A 50 -21.27 -14.41 0.33
C LEU A 50 -20.36 -14.83 -0.83
N GLY A 51 -20.12 -13.92 -1.79
CA GLY A 51 -19.26 -14.18 -2.94
C GLY A 51 -17.79 -14.43 -2.54
N TYR A 52 -17.27 -13.69 -1.56
CA TYR A 52 -15.89 -13.87 -1.10
C TYR A 52 -15.69 -15.17 -0.33
N ALA A 53 -16.66 -15.63 0.47
CA ALA A 53 -16.59 -16.95 1.08
C ALA A 53 -16.46 -18.05 0.02
N MET A 54 -17.23 -17.96 -1.07
CA MET A 54 -17.12 -18.92 -2.15
C MET A 54 -15.79 -18.86 -2.90
N LEU A 55 -15.25 -17.65 -3.11
CA LEU A 55 -13.90 -17.51 -3.66
C LEU A 55 -12.84 -18.16 -2.77
N ALA A 56 -13.09 -18.21 -1.45
CA ALA A 56 -12.26 -18.91 -0.48
C ALA A 56 -12.51 -20.42 -0.42
N GLY A 57 -13.44 -20.97 -1.22
CA GLY A 57 -13.84 -22.38 -1.15
C GLY A 57 -14.72 -22.72 0.06
N LEU A 58 -15.30 -21.73 0.73
CA LEU A 58 -16.09 -21.89 1.94
C LEU A 58 -17.60 -21.80 1.66
N PRO A 59 -18.44 -22.41 2.53
CA PRO A 59 -19.87 -22.16 2.49
C PRO A 59 -20.17 -20.66 2.63
N PRO A 60 -21.17 -20.10 1.92
CA PRO A 60 -21.43 -18.66 1.86
C PRO A 60 -21.57 -17.98 3.22
N VAL A 61 -22.15 -18.67 4.21
CA VAL A 61 -22.36 -18.15 5.57
C VAL A 61 -21.07 -17.69 6.26
N TYR A 62 -19.92 -18.31 5.97
CA TYR A 62 -18.64 -17.93 6.56
C TYR A 62 -18.23 -16.51 6.17
N GLY A 63 -18.70 -16.01 5.02
CA GLY A 63 -18.51 -14.62 4.63
C GLY A 63 -19.27 -13.67 5.54
N LEU A 64 -20.53 -13.99 5.86
CA LEU A 64 -21.34 -13.19 6.77
C LEU A 64 -20.73 -13.20 8.17
N TYR A 65 -20.24 -14.36 8.65
CA TYR A 65 -19.53 -14.46 9.93
C TYR A 65 -18.27 -13.60 9.98
N SER A 66 -17.49 -13.58 8.90
CA SER A 66 -16.32 -12.71 8.75
C SER A 66 -16.63 -11.21 8.79
N ALA A 67 -17.88 -10.81 8.60
CA ALA A 67 -18.33 -9.43 8.63
C ALA A 67 -18.98 -9.01 9.96
N VAL A 68 -18.90 -9.83 11.02
CA VAL A 68 -19.47 -9.52 12.35
C VAL A 68 -18.38 -9.16 13.36
N VAL A 69 -17.79 -10.16 14.01
CA VAL A 69 -16.88 -9.95 15.15
C VAL A 69 -15.56 -9.26 14.75
N PRO A 70 -14.91 -9.62 13.63
CA PRO A 70 -13.69 -8.93 13.23
C PRO A 70 -13.89 -7.42 13.01
N VAL A 71 -15.06 -7.04 12.51
CA VAL A 71 -15.42 -5.64 12.23
C VAL A 71 -15.58 -4.86 13.53
N LEU A 72 -16.23 -5.45 14.54
CA LEU A 72 -16.35 -4.84 15.88
C LEU A 72 -14.99 -4.64 16.54
N VAL A 73 -14.11 -5.65 16.47
CA VAL A 73 -12.77 -5.57 17.05
C VAL A 73 -11.92 -4.52 16.33
N TYR A 74 -11.99 -4.46 15.00
CA TYR A 74 -11.31 -3.40 14.25
C TYR A 74 -11.88 -2.02 14.58
N ALA A 75 -13.20 -1.85 14.71
CA ALA A 75 -13.80 -0.59 15.11
C ALA A 75 -13.34 -0.13 16.51
N TRP A 76 -12.94 -1.07 17.38
CA TRP A 76 -12.41 -0.76 18.71
C TRP A 76 -10.93 -0.37 18.72
N VAL A 77 -10.08 -1.08 17.96
CA VAL A 77 -8.61 -0.96 18.06
C VAL A 77 -7.93 -0.37 16.81
N GLY A 78 -8.60 -0.40 15.66
CA GLY A 78 -8.06 -0.02 14.36
C GLY A 78 -7.61 1.44 14.26
N ALA A 79 -6.74 1.71 13.28
CA ALA A 79 -6.16 3.04 13.10
C ALA A 79 -7.05 4.01 12.31
N SER A 80 -8.04 3.50 11.56
CA SER A 80 -8.86 4.30 10.66
C SER A 80 -10.28 4.49 11.15
N ALA A 81 -10.80 5.71 11.00
CA ALA A 81 -12.19 6.03 11.28
C ALA A 81 -13.18 5.43 10.27
N VAL A 82 -12.75 5.23 9.02
CA VAL A 82 -13.65 4.92 7.90
C VAL A 82 -13.33 3.61 7.18
N ASN A 83 -12.19 2.99 7.47
CA ASN A 83 -11.80 1.72 6.85
C ASN A 83 -12.80 0.61 7.20
N ALA A 84 -13.43 0.05 6.18
CA ALA A 84 -14.43 -1.00 6.30
C ALA A 84 -13.74 -2.37 6.18
N VAL A 85 -13.31 -2.91 7.33
CA VAL A 85 -12.69 -4.24 7.43
C VAL A 85 -13.72 -5.34 7.25
N GLY A 86 -13.28 -6.49 6.71
CA GLY A 86 -14.04 -7.74 6.64
C GLY A 86 -13.51 -8.64 5.52
N PRO A 87 -14.31 -9.58 5.00
CA PRO A 87 -13.85 -10.49 3.95
C PRO A 87 -13.55 -9.71 2.67
N VAL A 88 -12.46 -9.99 1.97
CA VAL A 88 -12.18 -9.35 0.67
C VAL A 88 -11.74 -10.40 -0.35
N ALA A 89 -11.86 -10.07 -1.64
CA ALA A 89 -11.47 -10.96 -2.73
C ALA A 89 -10.02 -11.47 -2.62
N ILE A 90 -9.08 -10.59 -2.25
CA ILE A 90 -7.66 -10.93 -2.15
C ILE A 90 -7.44 -12.00 -1.07
N THR A 91 -7.94 -11.77 0.16
CA THR A 91 -7.78 -12.74 1.25
C THR A 91 -8.57 -14.02 0.98
N ALA A 92 -9.71 -13.94 0.30
CA ALA A 92 -10.47 -15.12 -0.12
C ALA A 92 -9.66 -16.00 -1.09
N ILE A 93 -9.12 -15.40 -2.16
CA ILE A 93 -8.29 -16.12 -3.14
C ILE A 93 -7.04 -16.71 -2.48
N MET A 94 -6.37 -15.94 -1.61
CA MET A 94 -5.20 -16.43 -0.87
C MET A 94 -5.56 -17.57 0.09
N THR A 95 -6.72 -17.50 0.75
CA THR A 95 -7.23 -18.61 1.59
C THR A 95 -7.42 -19.87 0.75
N ALA A 96 -8.11 -19.76 -0.40
CA ALA A 96 -8.33 -20.90 -1.29
C ALA A 96 -7.01 -21.50 -1.81
N GLN A 97 -6.04 -20.66 -2.15
CA GLN A 97 -4.71 -21.11 -2.61
C GLN A 97 -3.93 -21.81 -1.50
N ALA A 98 -3.88 -21.22 -0.31
CA ALA A 98 -3.19 -21.81 0.84
C ALA A 98 -3.80 -23.15 1.25
N LEU A 99 -5.12 -23.29 1.09
CA LEU A 99 -5.85 -24.50 1.46
C LEU A 99 -6.08 -25.46 0.29
N GLN A 100 -5.54 -25.17 -0.91
CA GLN A 100 -5.72 -26.02 -2.09
C GLN A 100 -5.28 -27.49 -1.86
N PRO A 101 -4.17 -27.78 -1.15
CA PRO A 101 -3.79 -29.17 -0.82
C PRO A 101 -4.80 -29.91 0.05
N TYR A 102 -5.70 -29.18 0.72
CA TYR A 102 -6.70 -29.69 1.65
C TYR A 102 -8.13 -29.64 1.06
N GLY A 103 -8.28 -29.38 -0.24
CA GLY A 103 -9.60 -29.22 -0.88
C GLY A 103 -10.50 -30.46 -0.87
N ALA A 104 -9.95 -31.64 -0.56
CA ALA A 104 -10.71 -32.89 -0.41
C ALA A 104 -11.31 -33.08 0.99
N LEU A 105 -11.01 -32.20 1.95
CA LEU A 105 -11.56 -32.29 3.30
C LEU A 105 -13.07 -32.01 3.33
N PRO A 106 -13.79 -32.55 4.34
CA PRO A 106 -15.16 -32.14 4.61
C PRO A 106 -15.28 -30.61 4.76
N PRO A 107 -16.38 -29.97 4.31
CA PRO A 107 -16.53 -28.51 4.34
C PRO A 107 -16.32 -27.89 5.73
N ALA A 108 -16.71 -28.58 6.80
CA ALA A 108 -16.53 -28.13 8.17
C ALA A 108 -15.04 -28.09 8.58
N ASP A 109 -14.24 -29.07 8.16
CA ASP A 109 -12.81 -29.15 8.46
C ASP A 109 -12.01 -28.17 7.61
N TYR A 110 -12.38 -28.02 6.34
CA TYR A 110 -11.82 -26.99 5.47
C TYR A 110 -12.06 -25.57 6.05
N ALA A 111 -13.27 -25.31 6.55
CA ALA A 111 -13.59 -24.05 7.18
C ALA A 111 -12.86 -23.82 8.52
N ARG A 112 -12.60 -24.90 9.26
CA ARG A 112 -11.75 -24.84 10.45
C ARG A 112 -10.32 -24.45 10.08
N LEU A 113 -9.75 -25.03 9.02
CA LEU A 113 -8.42 -24.64 8.52
C LEU A 113 -8.37 -23.18 8.06
N ALA A 114 -9.43 -22.67 7.41
CA ALA A 114 -9.52 -21.26 7.04
C ALA A 114 -9.54 -20.33 8.26
N SER A 115 -10.22 -20.74 9.32
CA SER A 115 -10.24 -20.00 10.59
C SER A 115 -8.86 -20.04 11.27
N TRP A 116 -8.15 -21.16 11.18
CA TRP A 116 -6.76 -21.28 11.64
C TRP A 116 -5.79 -20.38 10.88
N LEU A 117 -5.91 -20.34 9.56
CA LEU A 117 -5.11 -19.46 8.74
C LEU A 117 -5.34 -17.99 9.11
N ALA A 118 -6.58 -17.63 9.47
CA ALA A 118 -6.90 -16.31 10.03
C ALA A 118 -6.24 -16.09 11.39
N LEU A 119 -6.24 -17.09 12.29
CA LEU A 119 -5.54 -16.99 13.58
C LEU A 119 -4.03 -16.74 13.39
N LEU A 120 -3.37 -17.52 12.52
CA LEU A 120 -1.95 -17.37 12.23
C LEU A 120 -1.64 -15.99 11.63
N THR A 121 -2.45 -15.57 10.67
CA THR A 121 -2.33 -14.24 10.06
C THR A 121 -2.48 -13.13 11.10
N GLY A 122 -3.50 -13.23 11.95
CA GLY A 122 -3.74 -12.26 13.03
C GLY A 122 -2.65 -12.25 14.09
N GLY A 123 -2.11 -13.42 14.44
CA GLY A 123 -0.97 -13.58 15.33
C GLY A 123 0.29 -12.92 14.78
N LEU A 124 0.61 -13.15 13.50
CA LEU A 124 1.76 -12.55 12.83
C LEU A 124 1.63 -11.02 12.71
N LEU A 125 0.44 -10.50 12.40
CA LEU A 125 0.16 -9.06 12.39
C LEU A 125 0.33 -8.44 13.78
N THR A 126 -0.18 -9.10 14.82
CA THR A 126 -0.04 -8.66 16.21
C THR A 126 1.44 -8.70 16.64
N LEU A 127 2.19 -9.72 16.23
CA LEU A 127 3.63 -9.82 16.48
C LEU A 127 4.39 -8.70 15.76
N ALA A 128 4.04 -8.40 14.51
CA ALA A 128 4.61 -7.30 13.74
C ALA A 128 4.36 -5.94 14.42
N HIS A 129 3.18 -5.75 15.03
CA HIS A 129 2.89 -4.57 15.85
C HIS A 129 3.83 -4.42 17.06
N VAL A 130 4.10 -5.53 17.77
CA VAL A 130 5.00 -5.56 18.93
C VAL A 130 6.42 -5.15 18.52
N PHE A 131 6.90 -5.62 17.36
CA PHE A 131 8.17 -5.22 16.78
C PHE A 131 8.15 -3.86 16.07
N ARG A 132 7.03 -3.14 16.12
CA ARG A 132 6.82 -1.82 15.51
C ARG A 132 7.04 -1.79 14.00
N LEU A 133 6.74 -2.89 13.28
CA LEU A 133 7.04 -3.04 11.84
C LEU A 133 6.17 -2.17 10.92
N GLY A 134 5.33 -1.30 11.45
CA GLY A 134 4.54 -0.35 10.66
C GLY A 134 5.37 0.59 9.77
N TRP A 135 6.66 0.79 10.07
CA TRP A 135 7.57 1.61 9.25
C TRP A 135 7.78 1.05 7.83
N ILE A 136 7.58 -0.25 7.61
CA ILE A 136 7.79 -0.91 6.30
C ILE A 136 6.92 -0.29 5.20
N THR A 137 5.75 0.26 5.54
CA THR A 137 4.85 0.88 4.56
C THR A 137 5.45 2.11 3.88
N GLN A 138 6.45 2.74 4.51
CA GLN A 138 7.17 3.89 3.94
C GLN A 138 7.99 3.53 2.70
N PHE A 139 8.32 2.25 2.49
CA PHE A 139 9.08 1.80 1.31
C PHE A 139 8.18 1.37 0.14
N ILE A 140 6.87 1.39 0.35
CA ILE A 140 5.90 1.02 -0.68
C ILE A 140 5.51 2.30 -1.41
N SER A 141 6.05 2.46 -2.61
CA SER A 141 5.78 3.64 -3.40
C SER A 141 4.30 3.72 -3.82
N ARG A 142 3.88 4.93 -4.22
CA ARG A 142 2.55 5.15 -4.79
C ARG A 142 2.35 4.34 -6.08
N GLY A 143 3.39 4.24 -6.91
CA GLY A 143 3.40 3.41 -8.12
C GLY A 143 3.16 1.94 -7.83
N VAL A 144 3.89 1.33 -6.86
CA VAL A 144 3.69 -0.08 -6.47
C VAL A 144 2.25 -0.31 -6.01
N THR A 145 1.75 0.54 -5.11
CA THR A 145 0.39 0.42 -4.58
C THR A 145 -0.66 0.49 -5.68
N ALA A 146 -0.58 1.49 -6.56
CA ALA A 146 -1.54 1.67 -7.65
C ALA A 146 -1.44 0.56 -8.72
N GLY A 147 -0.22 0.07 -9.00
CA GLY A 147 0.02 -1.04 -9.93
C GLY A 147 -0.55 -2.35 -9.39
N PHE A 148 -0.33 -2.64 -8.10
CA PHE A 148 -0.90 -3.80 -7.41
C PHE A 148 -2.43 -3.76 -7.41
N ILE A 149 -3.04 -2.64 -7.01
CA ILE A 149 -4.50 -2.49 -6.98
C ILE A 149 -5.09 -2.68 -8.38
N SER A 150 -4.48 -2.08 -9.40
CA SER A 150 -4.97 -2.18 -10.79
C SER A 150 -4.85 -3.61 -11.32
N GLY A 151 -3.74 -4.30 -11.04
CA GLY A 151 -3.55 -5.70 -11.43
C GLY A 151 -4.50 -6.64 -10.70
N ALA A 152 -4.69 -6.44 -9.39
CA ALA A 152 -5.63 -7.21 -8.60
C ALA A 152 -7.06 -7.00 -9.08
N ALA A 153 -7.44 -5.76 -9.37
CA ALA A 153 -8.75 -5.41 -9.91
C ALA A 153 -9.03 -6.17 -11.21
N LEU A 154 -8.08 -6.19 -12.15
CA LEU A 154 -8.22 -6.92 -13.41
C LEU A 154 -8.31 -8.43 -13.21
N LEU A 155 -7.46 -9.03 -12.36
CA LEU A 155 -7.53 -10.47 -12.07
C LEU A 155 -8.84 -10.86 -11.39
N ILE A 156 -9.33 -10.07 -10.43
CA ILE A 156 -10.59 -10.37 -9.76
C ILE A 156 -11.76 -10.26 -10.74
N PHE A 157 -11.75 -9.23 -11.61
CA PHE A 157 -12.76 -9.06 -12.67
C PHE A 157 -12.82 -10.28 -13.58
N LEU A 158 -11.66 -10.75 -14.07
CA LEU A 158 -11.57 -11.96 -14.88
C LEU A 158 -12.02 -13.21 -14.11
N GLY A 159 -11.63 -13.31 -12.84
CA GLY A 159 -12.04 -14.39 -11.95
C GLY A 159 -13.54 -14.45 -11.67
N GLN A 160 -14.30 -13.38 -11.96
CA GLN A 160 -15.77 -13.39 -11.85
C GLN A 160 -16.47 -13.90 -13.11
N ILE A 161 -15.78 -13.98 -14.25
CA ILE A 161 -16.37 -14.39 -15.53
C ILE A 161 -17.05 -15.76 -15.41
N LYS A 162 -16.42 -16.71 -14.69
CA LYS A 162 -17.02 -18.03 -14.41
C LYS A 162 -18.41 -18.00 -13.80
N PHE A 163 -18.68 -17.07 -12.90
CA PHE A 163 -19.99 -16.95 -12.25
C PHE A 163 -21.03 -16.32 -13.18
N VAL A 164 -20.59 -15.41 -14.05
CA VAL A 164 -21.45 -14.73 -15.03
C VAL A 164 -21.76 -15.62 -16.23
N THR A 165 -20.82 -16.43 -16.70
CA THR A 165 -21.00 -17.29 -17.89
C THR A 165 -21.45 -18.71 -17.56
N GLY A 166 -21.27 -19.15 -16.32
CA GLY A 166 -21.50 -20.53 -15.89
C GLY A 166 -20.39 -21.51 -16.30
N ILE A 167 -19.27 -21.00 -16.84
CA ILE A 167 -18.13 -21.83 -17.28
C ILE A 167 -17.21 -22.12 -16.10
N HIS A 168 -16.74 -23.36 -15.97
CA HIS A 168 -15.71 -23.71 -15.00
C HIS A 168 -14.33 -23.23 -15.48
N THR A 169 -13.83 -22.13 -14.93
CA THR A 169 -12.46 -21.64 -15.19
C THR A 169 -11.52 -21.94 -14.02
N THR A 170 -10.31 -22.37 -14.32
CA THR A 170 -9.22 -22.58 -13.35
C THR A 170 -8.08 -21.57 -13.58
N GLY A 171 -7.15 -21.49 -12.62
CA GLY A 171 -6.00 -20.60 -12.69
C GLY A 171 -6.13 -19.32 -11.86
N ASN A 172 -4.98 -18.70 -11.59
CA ASN A 172 -4.83 -17.51 -10.75
C ASN A 172 -4.06 -16.36 -11.45
N THR A 173 -3.74 -16.53 -12.74
CA THR A 173 -3.05 -15.55 -13.59
C THR A 173 -3.88 -15.25 -14.83
N LEU A 174 -3.61 -14.12 -15.49
CA LEU A 174 -4.30 -13.70 -16.71
C LEU A 174 -4.23 -14.77 -17.80
N LEU A 175 -3.05 -15.35 -18.00
CA LEU A 175 -2.82 -16.37 -19.03
C LEU A 175 -3.58 -17.66 -18.71
N ALA A 176 -3.47 -18.17 -17.48
CA ALA A 176 -4.14 -19.42 -17.10
C ALA A 176 -5.68 -19.28 -17.12
N MET A 177 -6.21 -18.15 -16.64
CA MET A 177 -7.66 -17.88 -16.69
C MET A 177 -8.14 -17.72 -18.13
N GLY A 178 -7.36 -17.04 -18.98
CA GLY A 178 -7.69 -16.85 -20.40
C GLY A 178 -7.72 -18.18 -21.16
N GLU A 179 -6.65 -18.98 -21.02
CA GLU A 179 -6.57 -20.31 -21.62
C GLU A 179 -7.74 -21.20 -21.17
N SER A 180 -7.99 -21.30 -19.86
CA SER A 180 -9.11 -22.07 -19.30
C SER A 180 -10.48 -21.59 -19.79
N PHE A 181 -10.65 -20.29 -19.98
CA PHE A 181 -11.90 -19.74 -20.52
C PHE A 181 -12.12 -20.14 -21.98
N PHE A 182 -11.10 -20.03 -22.84
CA PHE A 182 -11.22 -20.39 -24.25
C PHE A 182 -11.38 -21.89 -24.46
N THR A 183 -10.74 -22.74 -23.64
CA THR A 183 -10.89 -24.20 -23.73
C THR A 183 -12.28 -24.68 -23.33
N HIS A 184 -12.93 -24.02 -22.37
CA HIS A 184 -14.26 -24.38 -21.89
C HIS A 184 -15.39 -23.50 -22.45
N LEU A 185 -15.13 -22.74 -23.51
CA LEU A 185 -16.09 -21.80 -24.09
C LEU A 185 -17.39 -22.48 -24.57
N SER A 186 -17.31 -23.74 -25.00
CA SER A 186 -18.47 -24.54 -25.40
C SER A 186 -19.40 -24.92 -24.24
N ALA A 187 -18.95 -24.84 -22.99
CA ALA A 187 -19.73 -25.13 -21.79
C ALA A 187 -20.53 -23.91 -21.27
N LEU A 188 -20.74 -22.89 -22.11
CA LEU A 188 -21.43 -21.67 -21.73
C LEU A 188 -22.90 -21.94 -21.39
N HIS A 189 -23.33 -21.51 -20.20
CA HIS A 189 -24.71 -21.67 -19.75
C HIS A 189 -25.52 -20.40 -20.04
N VAL A 190 -26.29 -20.41 -21.12
CA VAL A 190 -27.02 -19.22 -21.64
C VAL A 190 -27.93 -18.56 -20.59
N PRO A 191 -28.74 -19.28 -19.79
CA PRO A 191 -29.55 -18.65 -18.75
C PRO A 191 -28.71 -17.89 -17.71
N THR A 192 -27.57 -18.45 -17.31
CA THR A 192 -26.64 -17.81 -16.36
C THR A 192 -26.04 -16.55 -16.97
N LEU A 193 -25.62 -16.64 -18.25
CA LEU A 193 -25.09 -15.50 -19.00
C LEU A 193 -26.11 -14.36 -19.08
N LEU A 194 -27.37 -14.65 -19.38
CA LEU A 194 -28.41 -13.62 -19.47
C LEU A 194 -28.62 -12.92 -18.13
N VAL A 195 -28.75 -13.67 -17.03
CA VAL A 195 -28.92 -13.10 -15.69
C VAL A 195 -27.72 -12.22 -15.32
N GLY A 196 -26.50 -12.73 -15.53
CA GLY A 196 -25.28 -12.00 -15.22
C GLY A 196 -25.05 -10.78 -16.10
N ALA A 197 -25.26 -10.89 -17.41
CA ALA A 197 -25.08 -9.79 -18.36
C ALA A 197 -26.11 -8.66 -18.17
N VAL A 198 -27.38 -9.00 -17.92
CA VAL A 198 -28.42 -8.01 -17.59
C VAL A 198 -28.08 -7.30 -16.29
N THR A 199 -27.72 -8.05 -15.24
CA THR A 199 -27.32 -7.46 -13.96
C THR A 199 -26.11 -6.54 -14.14
N PHE A 200 -25.07 -7.01 -14.83
CA PHE A 200 -23.86 -6.23 -15.09
C PHE A 200 -24.18 -4.95 -15.87
N GLY A 201 -24.98 -5.05 -16.94
CA GLY A 201 -25.39 -3.91 -17.75
C GLY A 201 -26.16 -2.86 -16.95
N VAL A 202 -27.15 -3.27 -16.16
CA VAL A 202 -27.93 -2.37 -15.30
C VAL A 202 -27.02 -1.65 -14.29
N LEU A 203 -26.10 -2.37 -13.66
CA LEU A 203 -25.17 -1.79 -12.68
C LEU A 203 -24.12 -0.87 -13.32
N VAL A 204 -23.65 -1.15 -14.54
CA VAL A 204 -22.75 -0.26 -15.31
C VAL A 204 -23.48 1.02 -15.70
N VAL A 205 -24.72 0.91 -16.21
CA VAL A 205 -25.58 2.06 -16.53
C VAL A 205 -25.80 2.93 -15.29
N ASN A 206 -26.10 2.30 -14.16
CA ASN A 206 -26.25 2.97 -12.88
C ASN A 206 -25.04 3.80 -12.50
N ARG A 207 -23.85 3.20 -12.65
CA ARG A 207 -22.61 3.80 -12.16
C ARG A 207 -22.08 4.94 -13.03
N TYR A 208 -22.14 4.79 -14.36
CA TYR A 208 -21.46 5.72 -15.27
C TYR A 208 -22.41 6.61 -16.08
N TYR A 209 -23.65 6.18 -16.30
CA TYR A 209 -24.53 6.82 -17.26
C TYR A 209 -25.75 7.50 -16.62
N LEU A 210 -26.33 6.96 -15.53
CA LEU A 210 -27.51 7.55 -14.88
C LEU A 210 -27.28 9.02 -14.48
N THR A 211 -26.17 9.32 -13.81
CA THR A 211 -25.87 10.71 -13.40
C THR A 211 -25.70 11.64 -14.58
N ARG A 212 -25.15 11.15 -15.70
CA ARG A 212 -24.93 11.94 -16.92
C ARG A 212 -26.22 12.16 -17.71
N TRP A 213 -27.11 11.18 -17.75
CA TRP A 213 -28.37 11.26 -18.51
C TRP A 213 -29.44 12.07 -17.80
N PHE A 214 -29.51 11.98 -16.47
CA PHE A 214 -30.53 12.66 -15.66
C PHE A 214 -29.99 13.86 -14.87
N GLY A 215 -28.68 14.13 -14.94
CA GLY A 215 -28.04 15.31 -14.37
C GLY A 215 -28.58 16.58 -15.03
N GLY A 216 -29.41 17.32 -14.30
CA GLY A 216 -30.10 18.52 -14.77
C GLY A 216 -31.63 18.40 -14.84
N GLN A 217 -32.19 17.18 -14.89
CA GLN A 217 -33.64 16.96 -14.85
C GLN A 217 -34.14 16.62 -13.44
N VAL A 218 -33.28 16.02 -12.62
CA VAL A 218 -33.59 15.57 -11.26
C VAL A 218 -32.60 16.21 -10.29
N SER A 219 -33.04 16.51 -9.07
CA SER A 219 -32.14 17.01 -8.01
C SER A 219 -30.98 16.04 -7.76
N ASP A 220 -29.75 16.59 -7.64
CA ASP A 220 -28.53 15.82 -7.37
C ASP A 220 -28.65 14.93 -6.13
N LYS A 221 -29.39 15.38 -5.10
CA LYS A 221 -29.65 14.59 -3.90
C LYS A 221 -30.44 13.32 -4.22
N THR A 222 -31.53 13.42 -4.97
CA THR A 222 -32.35 12.27 -5.35
C THR A 222 -31.55 11.31 -6.23
N LEU A 223 -30.79 11.82 -7.19
CA LEU A 223 -29.96 11.01 -8.08
C LEU A 223 -28.87 10.25 -7.31
N SER A 224 -28.27 10.89 -6.30
CA SER A 224 -27.30 10.23 -5.41
C SER A 224 -27.92 9.11 -4.57
N ILE A 225 -29.18 9.27 -4.12
CA ILE A 225 -29.88 8.23 -3.36
C ILE A 225 -30.24 7.07 -4.29
N VAL A 226 -30.79 7.35 -5.46
CA VAL A 226 -31.16 6.33 -6.45
C VAL A 226 -29.94 5.49 -6.84
N THR A 227 -28.83 6.12 -7.18
CA THR A 227 -27.61 5.40 -7.59
C THR A 227 -27.03 4.50 -6.50
N ARG A 228 -27.22 4.85 -5.22
CA ARG A 228 -26.81 4.06 -4.05
C ARG A 228 -27.78 2.92 -3.74
N VAL A 229 -29.07 3.11 -3.95
CA VAL A 229 -30.12 2.13 -3.63
C VAL A 229 -30.33 1.12 -4.77
N LEU A 230 -30.07 1.51 -6.02
CA LEU A 230 -30.33 0.64 -7.18
C LEU A 230 -29.63 -0.74 -7.10
N PRO A 231 -28.35 -0.87 -6.69
CA PRO A 231 -27.72 -2.19 -6.57
C PRO A 231 -28.46 -3.13 -5.60
N LEU A 232 -29.01 -2.59 -4.50
CA LEU A 232 -29.85 -3.36 -3.58
C LEU A 232 -31.16 -3.78 -4.25
N VAL A 233 -31.82 -2.87 -4.96
CA VAL A 233 -33.08 -3.17 -5.66
C VAL A 233 -32.86 -4.25 -6.71
N VAL A 234 -31.79 -4.17 -7.49
CA VAL A 234 -31.41 -5.20 -8.47
C VAL A 234 -31.19 -6.54 -7.79
N MET A 235 -30.54 -6.57 -6.62
CA MET A 235 -30.34 -7.79 -5.83
C MET A 235 -31.68 -8.41 -5.40
N VAL A 236 -32.58 -7.62 -4.81
CA VAL A 236 -33.90 -8.07 -4.35
C VAL A 236 -34.74 -8.57 -5.53
N LEU A 237 -34.76 -7.81 -6.64
CA LEU A 237 -35.47 -8.22 -7.85
C LEU A 237 -34.90 -9.52 -8.42
N ALA A 238 -33.58 -9.69 -8.43
CA ALA A 238 -32.97 -10.92 -8.90
C ALA A 238 -33.32 -12.13 -8.02
N ILE A 239 -33.40 -11.95 -6.70
CA ILE A 239 -33.90 -12.99 -5.78
C ILE A 239 -35.35 -13.35 -6.10
N LEU A 240 -36.22 -12.34 -6.27
CA LEU A 240 -37.64 -12.54 -6.58
C LEU A 240 -37.83 -13.26 -7.93
N VAL A 241 -37.16 -12.78 -8.98
CA VAL A 241 -37.21 -13.39 -10.31
C VAL A 241 -36.65 -14.83 -10.27
N SER A 242 -35.59 -15.07 -9.51
CA SER A 242 -35.01 -16.41 -9.34
C SER A 242 -35.95 -17.37 -8.62
N ALA A 243 -36.58 -16.90 -7.55
CA ALA A 243 -37.53 -17.69 -6.77
C ALA A 243 -38.81 -18.01 -7.56
N LEU A 244 -39.42 -17.00 -8.19
CA LEU A 244 -40.66 -17.15 -8.96
C LEU A 244 -40.45 -17.90 -10.28
N GLY A 245 -39.33 -17.66 -10.94
CA GLY A 245 -38.98 -18.31 -12.21
C GLY A 245 -38.32 -19.68 -12.06
N HIS A 246 -38.12 -20.15 -10.82
CA HIS A 246 -37.40 -21.40 -10.51
C HIS A 246 -36.08 -21.52 -11.30
N LEU A 247 -35.26 -20.47 -11.30
CA LEU A 247 -34.01 -20.43 -12.09
C LEU A 247 -33.05 -21.57 -11.72
N ALA A 248 -33.08 -22.02 -10.46
CA ALA A 248 -32.32 -23.18 -10.02
C ALA A 248 -32.72 -24.47 -10.75
N ALA A 249 -34.01 -24.64 -11.09
CA ALA A 249 -34.49 -25.78 -11.88
C ALA A 249 -34.02 -25.71 -13.34
N HIS A 250 -33.68 -24.51 -13.84
CA HIS A 250 -33.11 -24.27 -15.16
C HIS A 250 -31.57 -24.35 -15.16
N GLY A 251 -30.94 -24.91 -14.12
CA GLY A 251 -29.49 -25.09 -14.04
C GLY A 251 -28.70 -23.84 -13.64
N VAL A 252 -29.37 -22.73 -13.29
CA VAL A 252 -28.68 -21.53 -12.78
C VAL A 252 -28.23 -21.79 -11.35
N ALA A 253 -26.92 -21.73 -11.11
CA ALA A 253 -26.37 -21.93 -9.78
C ALA A 253 -26.73 -20.78 -8.81
N THR A 254 -27.25 -21.14 -7.64
CA THR A 254 -27.71 -20.21 -6.59
C THR A 254 -27.00 -20.47 -5.27
N VAL A 255 -27.05 -19.50 -4.35
CA VAL A 255 -26.37 -19.52 -3.02
C VAL A 255 -26.76 -20.74 -2.18
N ALA A 256 -27.92 -21.34 -2.43
CA ALA A 256 -28.46 -22.48 -1.69
C ALA A 256 -28.70 -22.15 -0.21
N TYR A 257 -29.04 -23.17 0.59
CA TYR A 257 -29.44 -22.98 1.99
C TYR A 257 -28.32 -22.33 2.82
N ILE A 258 -28.66 -21.21 3.49
CA ILE A 258 -27.82 -20.52 4.46
C ILE A 258 -28.38 -20.81 5.85
N PRO A 259 -27.60 -21.41 6.77
CA PRO A 259 -28.08 -21.65 8.12
C PRO A 259 -28.36 -20.32 8.83
N GLN A 260 -29.51 -20.24 9.47
CA GLN A 260 -29.82 -19.13 10.38
C GLN A 260 -29.06 -19.29 11.68
N GLY A 261 -28.56 -18.18 12.20
CA GLY A 261 -27.88 -18.15 13.49
C GLY A 261 -26.63 -17.29 13.49
N LEU A 262 -26.23 -16.91 14.71
CA LEU A 262 -24.97 -16.23 14.92
C LEU A 262 -23.81 -17.25 14.92
N PRO A 263 -22.58 -16.82 14.55
CA PRO A 263 -21.43 -17.68 14.69
C PRO A 263 -21.25 -18.08 16.15
N HIS A 264 -21.07 -19.36 16.39
CA HIS A 264 -20.75 -19.86 17.73
C HIS A 264 -19.25 -19.84 17.93
N ILE A 265 -18.83 -19.77 19.20
CA ILE A 265 -17.42 -19.75 19.55
C ILE A 265 -16.84 -21.15 19.31
N LEU A 266 -15.88 -21.23 18.40
CA LEU A 266 -15.10 -22.43 18.13
C LEU A 266 -13.64 -22.09 18.38
N LEU A 267 -13.06 -22.69 19.41
CA LEU A 267 -11.62 -22.59 19.61
C LEU A 267 -10.93 -23.35 18.48
N PRO A 268 -10.17 -22.67 17.60
CA PRO A 268 -9.53 -23.35 16.49
C PRO A 268 -8.53 -24.41 16.99
N LEU A 269 -7.92 -24.19 18.17
CA LEU A 269 -6.84 -24.99 18.78
C LEU A 269 -7.06 -26.52 18.89
N THR A 270 -8.29 -27.03 18.79
CA THR A 270 -8.58 -28.46 19.02
C THR A 270 -8.58 -29.28 17.72
N GLY A 271 -7.68 -30.28 17.63
CA GLY A 271 -7.79 -31.40 16.69
C GLY A 271 -6.95 -31.36 15.42
N LEU A 272 -6.05 -30.39 15.24
CA LEU A 272 -5.12 -30.37 14.10
C LEU A 272 -3.68 -30.72 14.51
N PRO A 273 -2.95 -31.50 13.69
CA PRO A 273 -1.55 -31.81 13.95
C PRO A 273 -0.68 -30.56 13.75
N LEU A 274 0.31 -30.37 14.63
CA LEU A 274 1.25 -29.24 14.60
C LEU A 274 1.94 -29.08 13.23
N GLY A 275 2.20 -30.18 12.52
CA GLY A 275 2.81 -30.15 11.19
C GLY A 275 1.97 -29.39 10.14
N GLN A 276 0.64 -29.51 10.17
CA GLN A 276 -0.22 -28.73 9.27
C GLN A 276 -0.20 -27.24 9.61
N LEU A 277 -0.11 -26.90 10.90
CA LEU A 277 0.01 -25.52 11.33
C LEU A 277 1.29 -24.86 10.79
N ILE A 278 2.41 -25.57 10.91
CA ILE A 278 3.71 -25.11 10.40
C ILE A 278 3.68 -24.95 8.88
N ALA A 279 3.02 -25.88 8.18
CA ALA A 279 2.87 -25.80 6.72
C ALA A 279 2.08 -24.57 6.24
N LEU A 280 1.16 -24.04 7.06
CA LEU A 280 0.39 -22.84 6.75
C LEU A 280 1.10 -21.53 7.11
N LEU A 281 2.18 -21.55 7.88
CA LEU A 281 2.90 -20.33 8.30
C LEU A 281 3.39 -19.47 7.14
N PRO A 282 3.99 -20.01 6.06
CA PRO A 282 4.43 -19.18 4.92
C PRO A 282 3.25 -18.46 4.25
N ALA A 283 2.13 -19.16 4.08
CA ALA A 283 0.92 -18.57 3.52
C ALA A 283 0.34 -17.49 4.45
N ALA A 284 0.28 -17.75 5.76
CA ALA A 284 -0.17 -16.77 6.76
C ALA A 284 0.72 -15.52 6.81
N ALA A 285 2.04 -15.68 6.72
CA ALA A 285 2.98 -14.56 6.70
C ALA A 285 2.79 -13.69 5.45
N LEU A 286 2.58 -14.33 4.30
CA LEU A 286 2.28 -13.61 3.07
C LEU A 286 0.92 -12.91 3.17
N MET A 287 -0.12 -13.56 3.68
CA MET A 287 -1.43 -12.95 3.91
C MET A 287 -1.36 -11.78 4.90
N ALA A 288 -0.54 -11.88 5.94
CA ALA A 288 -0.30 -10.79 6.88
C ALA A 288 0.34 -9.59 6.17
N LEU A 289 1.41 -9.82 5.40
CA LEU A 289 2.07 -8.77 4.64
C LEU A 289 1.12 -8.10 3.64
N ILE A 290 0.50 -8.89 2.75
CA ILE A 290 -0.39 -8.35 1.71
C ILE A 290 -1.63 -7.69 2.33
N GLY A 291 -2.20 -8.30 3.36
CA GLY A 291 -3.36 -7.79 4.07
C GLY A 291 -3.08 -6.46 4.77
N PHE A 292 -1.92 -6.35 5.42
CA PHE A 292 -1.46 -5.12 6.01
C PHE A 292 -1.23 -4.03 4.96
N VAL A 293 -0.45 -4.31 3.92
CA VAL A 293 -0.14 -3.35 2.85
C VAL A 293 -1.42 -2.87 2.14
N SER A 294 -2.34 -3.79 1.87
CA SER A 294 -3.64 -3.47 1.25
C SER A 294 -4.48 -2.57 2.14
N SER A 295 -4.61 -2.90 3.43
CA SER A 295 -5.42 -2.12 4.36
C SER A 295 -4.78 -0.76 4.64
N ASP A 296 -3.46 -0.71 4.80
CA ASP A 296 -2.67 0.50 5.02
C ASP A 296 -2.79 1.48 3.86
N ALA A 297 -2.71 0.98 2.63
CA ALA A 297 -2.92 1.78 1.43
C ALA A 297 -4.29 2.46 1.42
N VAL A 298 -5.35 1.74 1.83
CA VAL A 298 -6.72 2.31 1.92
C VAL A 298 -6.81 3.31 3.05
N ALA A 299 -6.48 2.88 4.26
CA ALA A 299 -6.65 3.64 5.48
C ALA A 299 -5.81 4.92 5.46
N GLY A 300 -4.53 4.82 5.11
CA GLY A 300 -3.61 5.94 4.98
C GLY A 300 -4.00 6.90 3.86
N ASN A 301 -4.54 6.41 2.74
CA ASN A 301 -5.03 7.28 1.68
C ASN A 301 -6.23 8.13 2.13
N PHE A 302 -7.24 7.50 2.75
CA PHE A 302 -8.41 8.24 3.22
C PHE A 302 -8.09 9.16 4.40
N ALA A 303 -7.21 8.74 5.32
CA ALA A 303 -6.75 9.62 6.39
C ALA A 303 -6.04 10.87 5.83
N ARG A 304 -5.19 10.71 4.80
CA ARG A 304 -4.53 11.84 4.13
C ARG A 304 -5.52 12.78 3.46
N VAL A 305 -6.51 12.25 2.72
CA VAL A 305 -7.54 13.06 2.05
C VAL A 305 -8.43 13.79 3.06
N ARG A 306 -8.68 13.18 4.21
CA ARG A 306 -9.53 13.73 5.29
C ARG A 306 -8.74 14.56 6.32
N HIS A 307 -7.43 14.70 6.15
CA HIS A 307 -6.53 15.37 7.11
C HIS A 307 -6.60 14.80 8.54
N GLU A 308 -6.76 13.48 8.65
CA GLU A 308 -6.80 12.74 9.91
C GLU A 308 -5.43 12.14 10.26
N SER A 309 -5.13 11.98 11.55
CA SER A 309 -3.93 11.26 11.99
C SER A 309 -4.06 9.77 11.72
N TYR A 310 -2.99 9.16 11.19
CA TYR A 310 -2.96 7.72 10.90
C TYR A 310 -1.65 7.10 11.41
N ASP A 311 -1.77 5.92 12.02
CA ASP A 311 -0.64 5.16 12.56
C ASP A 311 -0.66 3.73 11.99
N ALA A 312 0.27 3.46 11.07
CA ALA A 312 0.42 2.16 10.43
C ALA A 312 0.70 1.03 11.44
N ASN A 313 1.37 1.32 12.56
CA ASN A 313 1.60 0.30 13.57
C ASN A 313 0.31 -0.06 14.32
N ARG A 314 -0.62 0.88 14.50
CA ARG A 314 -1.96 0.56 15.06
C ARG A 314 -2.83 -0.19 14.07
N GLU A 315 -2.63 0.02 12.77
CA GLU A 315 -3.31 -0.77 11.75
C GLU A 315 -2.93 -2.26 11.85
N LEU A 316 -1.65 -2.58 12.06
CA LEU A 316 -1.19 -3.94 12.35
C LEU A 316 -1.94 -4.56 13.53
N LEU A 317 -2.06 -3.83 14.65
CA LEU A 317 -2.77 -4.30 15.84
C LEU A 317 -4.26 -4.51 15.57
N GLY A 318 -4.92 -3.53 14.93
CA GLY A 318 -6.34 -3.60 14.64
C GLY A 318 -6.68 -4.79 13.75
N LEU A 319 -5.93 -5.00 12.67
CA LEU A 319 -6.10 -6.15 11.79
C LEU A 319 -5.72 -7.46 12.48
N GLY A 320 -4.65 -7.45 13.28
CA GLY A 320 -4.18 -8.61 14.02
C GLY A 320 -5.24 -9.15 14.98
N LEU A 321 -5.76 -8.28 15.84
CA LEU A 321 -6.81 -8.62 16.79
C LEU A 321 -8.14 -8.95 16.09
N ALA A 322 -8.49 -8.26 15.01
CA ALA A 322 -9.69 -8.58 14.23
C ALA A 322 -9.65 -10.01 13.67
N ASN A 323 -8.49 -10.44 13.14
CA ASN A 323 -8.32 -11.79 12.62
C ASN A 323 -8.26 -12.86 13.72
N ILE A 324 -7.61 -12.56 14.85
CA ILE A 324 -7.61 -13.46 16.03
C ILE A 324 -9.05 -13.65 16.52
N ALA A 325 -9.80 -12.56 16.71
CA ALA A 325 -11.19 -12.64 17.15
C ALA A 325 -12.09 -13.32 16.11
N GLY A 326 -11.85 -13.09 14.83
CA GLY A 326 -12.54 -13.78 13.75
C GLY A 326 -12.31 -15.30 13.76
N SER A 327 -11.08 -15.73 14.03
CA SER A 327 -10.74 -17.16 14.02
C SER A 327 -11.53 -17.97 15.05
N VAL A 328 -11.88 -17.36 16.19
CA VAL A 328 -12.70 -18.00 17.22
C VAL A 328 -14.19 -17.92 16.93
N THR A 329 -14.62 -17.09 15.97
CA THR A 329 -16.01 -16.93 15.56
C THR A 329 -16.25 -17.32 14.11
N GLN A 330 -15.56 -18.38 13.64
CA GLN A 330 -15.79 -19.00 12.33
C GLN A 330 -15.57 -18.05 11.14
N SER A 331 -14.58 -17.15 11.24
CA SER A 331 -14.18 -16.26 10.14
C SER A 331 -12.93 -16.79 9.44
N PHE A 332 -12.83 -16.57 8.13
CA PHE A 332 -11.54 -16.60 7.44
C PHE A 332 -10.85 -15.23 7.52
N THR A 333 -9.67 -15.09 6.89
CA THR A 333 -8.84 -13.88 7.02
C THR A 333 -9.55 -12.64 6.45
N VAL A 334 -9.58 -11.56 7.24
CA VAL A 334 -10.20 -10.27 6.91
C VAL A 334 -9.18 -9.14 6.87
N VAL A 335 -9.44 -8.14 6.02
CA VAL A 335 -8.61 -6.92 5.87
C VAL A 335 -9.48 -5.73 5.46
N GLY A 336 -8.90 -4.52 5.38
CA GLY A 336 -9.57 -3.34 4.82
C GLY A 336 -9.89 -3.51 3.34
N GLY A 337 -11.15 -3.31 2.97
CA GLY A 337 -11.61 -3.47 1.58
C GLY A 337 -11.71 -2.14 0.83
N PHE A 338 -10.93 -1.93 -0.23
CA PHE A 338 -10.96 -0.71 -1.06
C PHE A 338 -12.37 -0.28 -1.48
N SER A 339 -13.10 -1.16 -2.17
CA SER A 339 -14.44 -0.85 -2.69
C SER A 339 -15.45 -0.57 -1.57
N ARG A 340 -15.37 -1.31 -0.47
CA ARG A 340 -16.28 -1.16 0.66
C ARG A 340 -16.00 0.11 1.46
N THR A 341 -14.72 0.42 1.70
CA THR A 341 -14.32 1.67 2.34
C THR A 341 -14.70 2.87 1.49
N ALA A 342 -14.52 2.80 0.16
CA ALA A 342 -14.99 3.86 -0.73
C ALA A 342 -16.51 4.07 -0.60
N VAL A 343 -17.31 3.01 -0.62
CA VAL A 343 -18.76 3.10 -0.39
C VAL A 343 -19.09 3.67 0.99
N ASN A 344 -18.35 3.29 2.04
CA ASN A 344 -18.54 3.81 3.39
C ASN A 344 -18.30 5.32 3.46
N VAL A 345 -17.20 5.79 2.87
CA VAL A 345 -16.83 7.20 2.82
C VAL A 345 -17.81 7.99 1.95
N ASP A 346 -18.15 7.49 0.77
CA ASP A 346 -19.12 8.13 -0.13
C ASP A 346 -20.50 8.22 0.52
N ALA A 347 -20.90 7.22 1.31
CA ALA A 347 -22.13 7.22 2.08
C ALA A 347 -22.14 8.24 3.22
N GLY A 348 -20.98 8.79 3.58
CA GLY A 348 -20.82 9.86 4.56
C GLY A 348 -20.23 9.43 5.89
N ALA A 349 -19.61 8.25 5.99
CA ALA A 349 -19.02 7.80 7.25
C ALA A 349 -18.02 8.83 7.82
N GLN A 350 -18.16 9.10 9.12
CA GLN A 350 -17.33 10.01 9.88
C GLN A 350 -16.57 9.29 11.00
N SER A 351 -17.05 8.13 11.45
CA SER A 351 -16.43 7.39 12.55
C SER A 351 -16.57 5.87 12.40
N PRO A 352 -15.85 5.09 13.22
CA PRO A 352 -16.02 3.64 13.28
C PRO A 352 -17.44 3.17 13.63
N LEU A 353 -18.31 4.07 14.12
CA LEU A 353 -19.71 3.76 14.37
C LEU A 353 -20.43 3.29 13.09
N ALA A 354 -20.08 3.81 11.91
CA ALA A 354 -20.65 3.34 10.65
C ALA A 354 -20.39 1.84 10.44
N SER A 355 -19.17 1.38 10.73
CA SER A 355 -18.83 -0.04 10.67
C SER A 355 -19.58 -0.86 11.73
N VAL A 356 -19.74 -0.34 12.95
CA VAL A 356 -20.54 -1.00 14.00
C VAL A 356 -22.01 -1.15 13.58
N LEU A 357 -22.60 -0.12 12.98
CA LEU A 357 -23.97 -0.16 12.47
C LEU A 357 -24.11 -1.13 11.29
N SER A 358 -23.08 -1.26 10.46
CA SER A 358 -23.07 -2.30 9.41
C SER A 358 -23.12 -3.72 9.98
N VAL A 359 -22.52 -3.95 11.16
CA VAL A 359 -22.61 -5.23 11.87
C VAL A 359 -24.04 -5.50 12.35
N ALA A 360 -24.79 -4.49 12.79
CA ALA A 360 -26.20 -4.66 13.16
C ALA A 360 -27.04 -5.14 11.97
N VAL A 361 -26.80 -4.61 10.76
CA VAL A 361 -27.42 -5.09 9.53
C VAL A 361 -27.00 -6.53 9.22
N MET A 362 -25.73 -6.88 9.43
CA MET A 362 -25.23 -8.24 9.22
C MET A 362 -25.87 -9.25 10.19
N VAL A 363 -26.02 -8.89 11.47
CA VAL A 363 -26.71 -9.70 12.47
C VAL A 363 -28.17 -9.90 12.09
N LEU A 364 -28.86 -8.85 11.64
CA LEU A 364 -30.23 -8.96 11.13
C LEU A 364 -30.28 -9.90 9.92
N ALA A 365 -29.30 -9.82 9.03
CA ALA A 365 -29.22 -10.71 7.87
C ALA A 365 -29.06 -12.18 8.26
N LEU A 366 -28.19 -12.47 9.25
CA LEU A 366 -27.94 -13.83 9.74
C LEU A 366 -29.13 -14.45 10.49
N VAL A 367 -29.84 -13.65 11.29
CA VAL A 367 -30.95 -14.14 12.13
C VAL A 367 -32.26 -14.22 11.35
N TRP A 368 -32.48 -13.32 10.39
CA TRP A 368 -33.78 -13.21 9.71
C TRP A 368 -33.70 -13.35 8.19
N LEU A 369 -32.77 -12.66 7.52
CA LEU A 369 -32.74 -12.59 6.05
C LEU A 369 -32.16 -13.85 5.38
N ALA A 370 -31.37 -14.66 6.09
CA ALA A 370 -30.57 -15.76 5.52
C ALA A 370 -31.34 -16.73 4.60
N PRO A 371 -32.55 -17.23 4.95
CA PRO A 371 -33.29 -18.13 4.06
C PRO A 371 -33.76 -17.45 2.77
N TYR A 372 -34.06 -16.15 2.84
CA TYR A 372 -34.50 -15.36 1.69
C TYR A 372 -33.38 -15.07 0.69
N LEU A 373 -32.11 -15.26 1.10
CA LEU A 373 -30.95 -15.12 0.22
C LEU A 373 -30.67 -16.40 -0.58
N ALA A 374 -31.25 -17.55 -0.21
CA ALA A 374 -30.97 -18.84 -0.85
C ALA A 374 -31.24 -18.87 -2.39
N PRO A 375 -32.31 -18.23 -2.92
CA PRO A 375 -32.56 -18.19 -4.36
C PRO A 375 -31.61 -17.28 -5.15
N LEU A 376 -30.71 -16.55 -4.49
CA LEU A 376 -29.84 -15.57 -5.16
C LEU A 376 -28.91 -16.25 -6.18
N PRO A 377 -28.94 -15.88 -7.47
CA PRO A 377 -28.02 -16.44 -8.47
C PRO A 377 -26.59 -15.96 -8.28
N TYR A 378 -25.62 -16.87 -8.43
CA TYR A 378 -24.19 -16.50 -8.36
C TYR A 378 -23.77 -15.52 -9.46
N ALA A 379 -24.44 -15.55 -10.61
CA ALA A 379 -24.22 -14.59 -11.70
C ALA A 379 -24.42 -13.14 -11.25
N VAL A 380 -25.37 -12.89 -10.34
CA VAL A 380 -25.67 -11.54 -9.80
C VAL A 380 -24.53 -11.09 -8.88
N LEU A 381 -24.02 -11.99 -8.04
CA LEU A 381 -22.86 -11.73 -7.17
C LEU A 381 -21.62 -11.40 -8.01
N GLY A 382 -21.32 -12.23 -9.01
CA GLY A 382 -20.19 -12.02 -9.93
C GLY A 382 -20.28 -10.67 -10.66
N ALA A 383 -21.44 -10.35 -11.24
CA ALA A 383 -21.69 -9.07 -11.91
C ALA A 383 -21.51 -7.87 -10.96
N THR A 384 -21.99 -7.97 -9.73
CA THR A 384 -21.85 -6.92 -8.71
C THR A 384 -20.39 -6.68 -8.35
N ILE A 385 -19.62 -7.76 -8.16
CA ILE A 385 -18.17 -7.68 -7.88
C ILE A 385 -17.44 -7.06 -9.09
N MET A 386 -17.76 -7.47 -10.32
CA MET A 386 -17.16 -6.90 -11.54
C MET A 386 -17.36 -5.39 -11.61
N VAL A 387 -18.60 -4.88 -11.47
CA VAL A 387 -18.87 -3.43 -11.53
C VAL A 387 -18.19 -2.65 -10.41
N SER A 388 -18.11 -3.24 -9.21
CA SER A 388 -17.48 -2.61 -8.05
C SER A 388 -16.00 -2.34 -8.27
N ILE A 389 -15.31 -3.24 -8.98
CA ILE A 389 -13.86 -3.26 -9.13
C ILE A 389 -13.36 -2.41 -10.31
N ILE A 390 -14.19 -2.14 -11.33
CA ILE A 390 -13.79 -1.29 -12.48
C ILE A 390 -13.22 0.06 -12.02
N SER A 391 -13.79 0.67 -10.99
CA SER A 391 -13.31 1.96 -10.47
C SER A 391 -11.97 1.91 -9.73
N MET A 392 -11.50 0.71 -9.37
CA MET A 392 -10.23 0.54 -8.66
C MET A 392 -9.04 0.59 -9.62
N VAL A 393 -9.25 0.39 -10.92
CA VAL A 393 -8.19 0.48 -11.92
C VAL A 393 -7.79 1.95 -12.08
N ASN A 394 -6.56 2.28 -11.65
CA ASN A 394 -6.05 3.64 -11.66
C ASN A 394 -4.85 3.77 -12.61
N LEU A 395 -5.14 3.92 -13.91
CA LEU A 395 -4.12 4.21 -14.92
C LEU A 395 -3.64 5.67 -14.87
N THR A 396 -4.35 6.56 -14.18
CA THR A 396 -3.96 7.97 -14.09
C THR A 396 -2.65 8.14 -13.32
N THR A 397 -2.44 7.34 -12.26
CA THR A 397 -1.18 7.33 -11.50
C THR A 397 0.00 6.97 -12.39
N PHE A 398 -0.15 5.99 -13.28
CA PHE A 398 0.91 5.59 -14.22
C PHE A 398 1.31 6.75 -15.14
N TRP A 399 0.34 7.42 -15.74
CA TRP A 399 0.62 8.54 -16.65
C TRP A 399 1.26 9.73 -15.94
N GLN A 400 0.82 10.04 -14.71
CA GLN A 400 1.42 11.09 -13.91
C GLN A 400 2.85 10.74 -13.48
N ALA A 401 3.08 9.50 -13.04
CA ALA A 401 4.41 9.01 -12.69
C ALA A 401 5.32 9.04 -13.92
N ARG A 402 4.87 8.56 -15.08
CA ARG A 402 5.69 8.53 -16.31
C ARG A 402 6.22 9.90 -16.73
N GLN A 403 5.48 10.96 -16.45
CA GLN A 403 5.89 12.33 -16.75
C GLN A 403 6.82 12.95 -15.69
N ARG A 404 6.72 12.53 -14.42
CA ARG A 404 7.38 13.21 -13.28
C ARG A 404 8.42 12.37 -12.54
N ASP A 405 8.25 11.05 -12.50
CA ASP A 405 9.09 10.08 -11.80
C ASP A 405 9.12 8.75 -12.56
N ARG A 406 10.20 8.52 -13.31
CA ARG A 406 10.37 7.31 -14.13
C ARG A 406 10.52 6.05 -13.29
N LEU A 407 11.11 6.13 -12.09
CA LEU A 407 11.30 4.98 -11.22
C LEU A 407 9.96 4.52 -10.64
N ASP A 408 9.11 5.47 -10.22
CA ASP A 408 7.77 5.13 -9.73
C ASP A 408 6.86 4.58 -10.84
N ALA A 409 6.99 5.09 -12.08
CA ALA A 409 6.30 4.54 -13.24
C ALA A 409 6.76 3.11 -13.60
N LEU A 410 8.06 2.84 -13.48
CA LEU A 410 8.61 1.49 -13.65
C LEU A 410 8.07 0.55 -12.58
N ALA A 411 8.09 0.97 -11.32
CA ALA A 411 7.54 0.20 -10.21
C ALA A 411 6.06 -0.12 -10.41
N PHE A 412 5.25 0.84 -10.87
CA PHE A 412 3.84 0.61 -11.26
C PHE A 412 3.72 -0.47 -12.34
N ALA A 413 4.46 -0.32 -13.44
CA ALA A 413 4.35 -1.20 -14.61
C ALA A 413 4.77 -2.64 -14.26
N VAL A 414 5.90 -2.79 -13.57
CA VAL A 414 6.39 -4.10 -13.13
C VAL A 414 5.42 -4.75 -12.15
N THR A 415 4.86 -3.99 -11.21
CA THR A 415 3.87 -4.53 -10.27
C THR A 415 2.61 -4.99 -11.00
N LEU A 416 2.06 -4.16 -11.90
CA LEU A 416 0.87 -4.49 -12.68
C LEU A 416 1.08 -5.77 -13.52
N VAL A 417 2.16 -5.80 -14.31
CA VAL A 417 2.49 -6.95 -15.17
C VAL A 417 2.80 -8.18 -14.32
N GLY A 418 3.55 -8.01 -13.24
CA GLY A 418 3.89 -9.07 -12.32
C GLY A 418 2.66 -9.72 -11.70
N VAL A 419 1.68 -8.90 -11.29
CA VAL A 419 0.40 -9.40 -10.79
C VAL A 419 -0.35 -10.17 -11.88
N LEU A 420 -0.48 -9.62 -13.08
CA LEU A 420 -1.23 -10.26 -14.16
C LEU A 420 -0.61 -11.59 -14.61
N LEU A 421 0.72 -11.66 -14.72
CA LEU A 421 1.43 -12.82 -15.26
C LEU A 421 1.75 -13.88 -14.20
N PHE A 422 2.14 -13.47 -13.00
CA PHE A 422 2.62 -14.37 -11.94
C PHE A 422 1.70 -14.43 -10.72
N GLY A 423 0.59 -13.70 -10.74
CA GLY A 423 -0.39 -13.64 -9.66
C GLY A 423 -0.08 -12.56 -8.62
N LEU A 424 -1.06 -12.31 -7.75
CA LEU A 424 -1.04 -11.24 -6.74
C LEU A 424 0.22 -11.25 -5.87
N ASN A 425 0.61 -12.44 -5.41
CA ASN A 425 1.68 -12.65 -4.45
C ASN A 425 3.05 -12.22 -5.00
N ILE A 426 3.41 -12.77 -6.15
CA ILE A 426 4.70 -12.51 -6.80
C ILE A 426 4.72 -11.07 -7.30
N GLY A 427 3.63 -10.60 -7.91
CA GLY A 427 3.55 -9.24 -8.45
C GLY A 427 3.84 -8.15 -7.42
N LEU A 428 3.28 -8.25 -6.20
CA LEU A 428 3.52 -7.27 -5.14
C LEU A 428 4.98 -7.32 -4.63
N VAL A 429 5.52 -8.52 -4.38
CA VAL A 429 6.91 -8.67 -3.90
C VAL A 429 7.89 -8.10 -4.91
N VAL A 430 7.73 -8.43 -6.19
CA VAL A 430 8.58 -7.89 -7.26
C VAL A 430 8.44 -6.37 -7.35
N GLY A 431 7.22 -5.84 -7.22
CA GLY A 431 6.97 -4.40 -7.17
C GLY A 431 7.72 -3.69 -6.06
N ILE A 432 7.65 -4.23 -4.83
CA ILE A 432 8.38 -3.72 -3.67
C ILE A 432 9.89 -3.77 -3.92
N LEU A 433 10.42 -4.89 -4.40
CA LEU A 433 11.85 -5.03 -4.71
C LEU A 433 12.33 -4.02 -5.74
N VAL A 434 11.54 -3.75 -6.79
CA VAL A 434 11.86 -2.71 -7.79
C VAL A 434 11.83 -1.31 -7.18
N SER A 435 10.87 -1.01 -6.31
CA SER A 435 10.83 0.25 -5.56
C SER A 435 12.07 0.44 -4.69
N PHE A 436 12.46 -0.59 -3.93
CA PHE A 436 13.69 -0.58 -3.14
C PHE A 436 14.94 -0.42 -4.01
N ALA A 437 15.05 -1.18 -5.09
CA ALA A 437 16.17 -1.09 -6.03
C ALA A 437 16.25 0.31 -6.66
N GLY A 438 15.12 0.92 -6.99
CA GLY A 438 15.04 2.29 -7.49
C GLY A 438 15.54 3.32 -6.48
N LEU A 439 15.15 3.19 -5.21
CA LEU A 439 15.63 4.05 -4.12
C LEU A 439 17.15 3.92 -3.92
N ILE A 440 17.66 2.68 -3.91
CA ILE A 440 19.10 2.41 -3.81
C ILE A 440 19.83 3.00 -5.01
N TRP A 441 19.31 2.83 -6.22
CA TRP A 441 19.89 3.37 -7.46
C TRP A 441 19.95 4.90 -7.45
N GLN A 442 18.89 5.55 -6.97
CA GLN A 442 18.86 7.01 -6.87
C GLN A 442 19.87 7.53 -5.86
N SER A 443 20.02 6.85 -4.72
CA SER A 443 20.96 7.23 -3.67
C SER A 443 22.43 6.92 -4.04
N SER A 444 22.67 5.90 -4.86
CA SER A 444 24.00 5.55 -5.35
C SER A 444 24.55 6.52 -6.41
N HIS A 445 23.67 7.26 -7.10
CA HIS A 445 24.04 8.26 -8.11
C HIS A 445 23.63 9.66 -7.66
N PRO A 446 24.29 10.21 -6.63
CA PRO A 446 23.92 11.51 -6.09
C PRO A 446 24.16 12.62 -7.12
N HIS A 447 23.33 13.65 -7.07
CA HIS A 447 23.59 14.86 -7.85
C HIS A 447 24.85 15.55 -7.31
N MET A 448 25.79 15.81 -8.19
CA MET A 448 27.03 16.52 -7.89
C MET A 448 27.19 17.65 -8.90
N ALA A 449 27.69 18.80 -8.46
CA ALA A 449 27.82 19.97 -9.31
C ALA A 449 29.10 20.73 -9.01
N ILE A 450 29.73 21.26 -10.06
CA ILE A 450 30.72 22.32 -9.93
C ILE A 450 29.96 23.61 -9.66
N VAL A 451 30.39 24.36 -8.65
CA VAL A 451 29.71 25.60 -8.26
C VAL A 451 30.66 26.78 -8.35
N GLY A 452 30.12 27.93 -8.75
CA GLY A 452 30.82 29.21 -8.77
C GLY A 452 30.06 30.27 -7.99
N GLN A 453 30.74 31.38 -7.71
CA GLN A 453 30.19 32.50 -6.94
C GLN A 453 29.24 33.37 -7.78
N VAL A 454 28.08 33.73 -7.24
CA VAL A 454 27.12 34.59 -7.93
C VAL A 454 27.46 36.06 -7.66
N GLY A 455 28.04 36.74 -8.66
CA GLY A 455 28.50 38.14 -8.51
C GLY A 455 29.39 38.30 -7.27
N ASP A 456 29.20 39.39 -6.53
CA ASP A 456 29.93 39.65 -5.28
C ASP A 456 29.20 39.12 -4.03
N THR A 457 28.34 38.10 -4.18
CA THR A 457 27.57 37.53 -3.07
C THR A 457 28.27 36.31 -2.49
N GLY A 458 27.94 35.94 -1.25
CA GLY A 458 28.41 34.69 -0.63
C GLY A 458 27.69 33.42 -1.12
N HIS A 459 27.03 33.47 -2.28
CA HIS A 459 26.21 32.36 -2.78
C HIS A 459 26.90 31.60 -3.90
N PHE A 460 26.94 30.27 -3.77
CA PHE A 460 27.52 29.36 -4.76
C PHE A 460 26.44 28.59 -5.52
N ARG A 461 26.47 28.64 -6.86
CA ARG A 461 25.46 28.01 -7.74
C ARG A 461 26.11 27.21 -8.85
N ASN A 462 25.38 26.22 -9.37
CA ASN A 462 25.83 25.33 -10.43
C ASN A 462 26.17 26.14 -11.70
N ILE A 463 27.40 25.95 -12.20
CA ILE A 463 27.96 26.63 -13.38
C ILE A 463 27.16 26.37 -14.68
N GLU A 464 26.49 25.23 -14.78
CA GLU A 464 25.70 24.83 -15.97
C GLU A 464 24.34 25.54 -16.03
N ARG A 465 23.89 26.11 -14.90
CA ARG A 465 22.55 26.69 -14.77
C ARG A 465 22.55 28.20 -14.57
N HIS A 466 23.66 28.77 -14.09
CA HIS A 466 23.74 30.18 -13.72
C HIS A 466 25.08 30.78 -14.17
N HIS A 467 25.05 32.07 -14.51
CA HIS A 467 26.27 32.83 -14.73
C HIS A 467 26.96 33.11 -13.38
N VAL A 468 28.13 32.53 -13.19
CA VAL A 468 28.87 32.57 -11.93
C VAL A 468 30.36 32.79 -12.19
N ALA A 469 31.03 33.46 -11.26
CA ALA A 469 32.47 33.61 -11.24
C ALA A 469 33.14 32.30 -10.79
N GLN A 470 34.25 31.97 -11.45
CA GLN A 470 35.06 30.79 -11.19
C GLN A 470 36.52 31.20 -11.06
N HIS A 471 37.29 30.48 -10.25
CA HIS A 471 38.73 30.64 -10.14
C HIS A 471 39.42 29.43 -10.78
N ALA A 472 40.45 29.67 -11.59
CA ALA A 472 41.13 28.58 -12.30
C ALA A 472 41.86 27.62 -11.34
N ASP A 473 42.36 28.16 -10.23
CA ASP A 473 43.18 27.42 -9.26
C ASP A 473 42.33 26.76 -8.14
N VAL A 474 41.07 27.21 -7.96
CA VAL A 474 40.17 26.72 -6.90
C VAL A 474 38.89 26.14 -7.50
N LEU A 475 38.75 24.82 -7.38
CA LEU A 475 37.59 24.07 -7.83
C LEU A 475 36.65 23.77 -6.66
N VAL A 476 35.46 24.37 -6.68
CA VAL A 476 34.42 24.11 -5.66
C VAL A 476 33.39 23.13 -6.20
N MET A 477 33.20 22.02 -5.49
CA MET A 477 32.25 20.97 -5.86
C MET A 477 31.24 20.74 -4.73
N ARG A 478 29.96 20.69 -5.08
CA ARG A 478 28.87 20.41 -4.16
C ARG A 478 28.39 18.97 -4.33
N ILE A 479 28.26 18.27 -3.20
CA ILE A 479 27.70 16.92 -3.14
C ILE A 479 26.33 17.01 -2.47
N ASP A 480 25.26 16.70 -3.20
CA ASP A 480 23.87 16.87 -2.74
C ASP A 480 23.29 15.63 -2.01
N GLU A 481 24.13 14.79 -1.40
CA GLU A 481 23.72 13.56 -0.69
C GLU A 481 24.72 13.15 0.41
N SER A 482 24.29 12.31 1.36
CA SER A 482 25.18 11.64 2.32
C SER A 482 26.20 10.75 1.60
N LEU A 483 27.38 10.58 2.20
CA LEU A 483 28.43 9.74 1.63
C LEU A 483 28.40 8.37 2.28
N PHE A 484 28.26 7.32 1.49
CA PHE A 484 28.23 5.95 2.00
C PHE A 484 28.73 4.95 0.96
N TYR A 485 28.84 3.67 1.35
CA TYR A 485 29.35 2.59 0.50
C TYR A 485 28.66 2.50 -0.87
N GLY A 486 27.40 2.93 -0.98
CA GLY A 486 26.64 2.88 -2.21
C GLY A 486 27.01 3.95 -3.24
N ASN A 487 27.60 5.08 -2.83
CA ASN A 487 27.94 6.19 -3.74
C ASN A 487 29.40 6.65 -3.68
N ALA A 488 30.21 6.10 -2.77
CA ALA A 488 31.61 6.49 -2.59
C ALA A 488 32.41 6.43 -3.90
N GLU A 489 32.23 5.38 -4.70
CA GLU A 489 32.91 5.24 -5.99
C GLU A 489 32.46 6.28 -7.01
N SER A 490 31.16 6.51 -7.13
CA SER A 490 30.59 7.51 -8.05
C SER A 490 31.09 8.92 -7.73
N VAL A 491 31.19 9.24 -6.43
CA VAL A 491 31.74 10.52 -5.95
C VAL A 491 33.22 10.63 -6.29
N ARG A 492 34.01 9.58 -6.03
CA ARG A 492 35.45 9.53 -6.36
C ARG A 492 35.69 9.76 -7.86
N GLN A 493 34.97 9.02 -8.70
CA GLN A 493 35.10 9.11 -10.16
C GLN A 493 34.70 10.49 -10.69
N PHE A 494 33.62 11.08 -10.16
CA PHE A 494 33.22 12.44 -10.50
C PHE A 494 34.33 13.45 -10.18
N ILE A 495 34.83 13.44 -8.94
CA ILE A 495 35.87 14.38 -8.51
C ILE A 495 37.12 14.22 -9.37
N GLN A 496 37.57 12.98 -9.62
CA GLN A 496 38.74 12.72 -10.47
C GLN A 496 38.53 13.23 -11.89
N THR A 497 37.36 12.98 -12.48
CA THR A 497 37.03 13.43 -13.84
C THR A 497 37.02 14.95 -13.93
N VAL A 498 36.42 15.65 -12.96
CA VAL A 498 36.42 17.12 -12.96
C VAL A 498 37.83 17.67 -12.78
N VAL A 499 38.63 17.12 -11.85
CA VAL A 499 40.01 17.58 -11.62
C VAL A 499 40.90 17.31 -12.84
N HIS A 500 40.68 16.21 -13.58
CA HIS A 500 41.39 15.97 -14.84
C HIS A 500 41.04 16.98 -15.94
N ALA A 501 39.79 17.47 -15.97
CA ALA A 501 39.36 18.49 -16.90
C ALA A 501 39.89 19.92 -16.56
N HIS A 502 40.38 20.14 -15.34
CA HIS A 502 40.87 21.43 -14.85
C HIS A 502 42.35 21.36 -14.45
N PRO A 503 43.29 21.38 -15.40
CA PRO A 503 44.72 21.18 -15.13
C PRO A 503 45.39 22.29 -14.30
N ALA A 504 44.79 23.49 -14.24
CA ALA A 504 45.27 24.60 -13.42
C ALA A 504 44.88 24.47 -11.93
N CYS A 505 43.98 23.54 -11.58
CA CYS A 505 43.47 23.39 -10.23
C CYS A 505 44.57 23.03 -9.22
N ARG A 506 44.71 23.83 -8.16
CA ARG A 506 45.60 23.61 -7.01
C ARG A 506 44.82 23.29 -5.72
N HIS A 507 43.56 23.71 -5.67
CA HIS A 507 42.71 23.55 -4.51
C HIS A 507 41.36 22.97 -4.89
N VAL A 508 41.00 21.84 -4.29
CA VAL A 508 39.65 21.27 -4.36
C VAL A 508 38.93 21.59 -3.06
N VAL A 509 37.74 22.19 -3.15
CA VAL A 509 36.85 22.44 -2.02
C VAL A 509 35.59 21.59 -2.20
N LEU A 510 35.37 20.61 -1.31
CA LEU A 510 34.11 19.89 -1.25
C LEU A 510 33.15 20.62 -0.31
N MET A 511 32.02 21.06 -0.84
CA MET A 511 30.93 21.66 -0.08
C MET A 511 30.02 20.55 0.44
N LEU A 512 30.06 20.34 1.76
CA LEU A 512 29.43 19.21 2.45
C LEU A 512 28.12 19.60 3.18
N SER A 513 27.53 20.75 2.84
CA SER A 513 26.29 21.22 3.50
C SER A 513 25.07 20.31 3.33
N ALA A 514 25.02 19.48 2.28
CA ALA A 514 23.96 18.48 2.11
C ALA A 514 24.32 17.11 2.69
N VAL A 515 25.60 16.87 3.04
CA VAL A 515 26.06 15.60 3.61
C VAL A 515 25.59 15.48 5.05
N ASN A 516 24.74 14.48 5.33
CA ASN A 516 24.20 14.24 6.67
C ASN A 516 24.91 13.10 7.40
N HIS A 517 25.59 12.23 6.66
CA HIS A 517 26.26 11.05 7.16
C HIS A 517 27.46 10.71 6.29
N ILE A 518 28.53 10.19 6.90
CA ILE A 518 29.72 9.64 6.23
C ILE A 518 30.04 8.31 6.89
N ASP A 519 29.81 7.21 6.17
CA ASP A 519 30.13 5.88 6.66
C ASP A 519 31.63 5.54 6.56
N LEU A 520 32.03 4.35 7.03
CA LEU A 520 33.43 3.93 7.01
C LEU A 520 34.02 3.87 5.59
N THR A 521 33.30 3.29 4.63
CA THR A 521 33.76 3.17 3.24
C THR A 521 33.94 4.54 2.59
N ALA A 522 33.05 5.49 2.85
CA ALA A 522 33.19 6.86 2.40
C ALA A 522 34.37 7.58 3.06
N GLN A 523 34.66 7.31 4.34
CA GLN A 523 35.84 7.85 5.02
C GLN A 523 37.14 7.33 4.38
N GLU A 524 37.23 6.02 4.12
CA GLU A 524 38.38 5.42 3.42
C GLU A 524 38.56 6.04 2.02
N MET A 525 37.46 6.18 1.27
CA MET A 525 37.47 6.83 -0.05
C MET A 525 38.00 8.27 0.03
N LEU A 526 37.59 9.07 1.02
CA LEU A 526 38.05 10.45 1.18
C LEU A 526 39.55 10.52 1.52
N VAL A 527 40.07 9.57 2.31
CA VAL A 527 41.50 9.48 2.64
C VAL A 527 42.31 9.14 1.40
N GLU A 528 41.90 8.12 0.64
CA GLU A 528 42.53 7.74 -0.63
C GLU A 528 42.50 8.88 -1.65
N LEU A 529 41.36 9.57 -1.76
CA LEU A 529 41.20 10.72 -2.63
C LEU A 529 42.14 11.86 -2.23
N GLY A 530 42.24 12.17 -0.93
CA GLY A 530 43.15 13.18 -0.42
C GLY A 530 44.62 12.86 -0.73
N GLN A 531 45.03 11.60 -0.57
CA GLN A 531 46.38 11.14 -0.93
C GLN A 531 46.65 11.24 -2.44
N ALA A 532 45.68 10.83 -3.27
CA ALA A 532 45.80 10.89 -4.73
C ALA A 532 45.86 12.33 -5.26
N LEU A 533 45.10 13.25 -4.66
CA LEU A 533 45.15 14.68 -4.98
C LEU A 533 46.47 15.31 -4.53
N LEU A 534 46.94 14.97 -3.32
CA LEU A 534 48.21 15.48 -2.79
C LEU A 534 49.41 15.03 -3.63
N ALA A 535 49.40 13.79 -4.16
CA ALA A 535 50.42 13.32 -5.09
C ALA A 535 50.51 14.14 -6.40
N ARG A 536 49.46 14.91 -6.72
CA ARG A 536 49.39 15.84 -7.85
C ARG A 536 49.59 17.31 -7.43
N ASN A 537 50.01 17.58 -6.19
CA ASN A 537 50.10 18.90 -5.58
C ASN A 537 48.75 19.65 -5.52
N ILE A 538 47.65 18.93 -5.37
CA ILE A 538 46.31 19.49 -5.20
C ILE A 538 45.87 19.28 -3.75
N SER A 539 45.53 20.36 -3.06
CA SER A 539 45.01 20.27 -1.68
C SER A 539 43.51 19.99 -1.66
N LEU A 540 43.08 19.11 -0.76
CA LEU A 540 41.68 18.79 -0.52
C LEU A 540 41.19 19.57 0.71
N ASN A 541 40.13 20.34 0.53
CA ASN A 541 39.53 21.20 1.54
C ASN A 541 38.04 20.86 1.69
N PHE A 542 37.50 21.05 2.88
CA PHE A 542 36.07 20.88 3.14
C PHE A 542 35.44 22.21 3.55
N SER A 543 34.17 22.40 3.20
CA SER A 543 33.37 23.52 3.69
C SER A 543 32.00 23.05 4.17
N GLU A 544 31.45 23.77 5.15
CA GLU A 544 30.08 23.58 5.65
C GLU A 544 29.81 22.17 6.22
N VAL A 545 30.79 21.57 6.89
CA VAL A 545 30.63 20.28 7.57
C VAL A 545 29.70 20.45 8.77
N LYS A 546 28.59 19.69 8.80
CA LYS A 546 27.64 19.72 9.91
C LYS A 546 28.26 19.17 11.19
N GLY A 547 27.89 19.74 12.34
CA GLY A 547 28.35 19.31 13.67
C GLY A 547 28.29 17.79 13.90
N PRO A 548 27.13 17.12 13.70
CA PRO A 548 27.01 15.67 13.88
C PRO A 548 27.92 14.84 12.95
N VAL A 549 28.26 15.36 11.77
CA VAL A 549 29.21 14.70 10.86
C VAL A 549 30.64 14.93 11.35
N MET A 550 30.97 16.16 11.75
CA MET A 550 32.28 16.51 12.31
C MET A 550 32.59 15.70 13.57
N ASP A 551 31.61 15.51 14.46
CA ASP A 551 31.76 14.72 15.69
C ASP A 551 32.21 13.27 15.39
N VAL A 552 31.80 12.72 14.23
CA VAL A 552 32.18 11.38 13.78
C VAL A 552 33.57 11.36 13.14
N ILE A 553 33.92 12.35 12.32
CA ILE A 553 35.14 12.33 11.50
C ILE A 553 36.33 13.11 12.09
N ALA A 554 36.14 13.94 13.13
CA ALA A 554 37.18 14.83 13.66
C ALA A 554 38.44 14.09 14.12
N ASN A 555 38.27 12.90 14.69
CA ASN A 555 39.36 12.06 15.19
C ASN A 555 39.77 10.95 14.21
N THR A 556 39.32 11.02 12.96
CA THR A 556 39.64 10.01 11.95
C THR A 556 40.69 10.54 10.97
N PRO A 557 41.35 9.65 10.19
CA PRO A 557 42.33 10.05 9.20
C PRO A 557 41.79 11.04 8.15
N VAL A 558 40.47 11.11 7.96
CA VAL A 558 39.82 12.06 7.04
C VAL A 558 40.17 13.50 7.38
N ILE A 559 40.18 13.86 8.67
CA ILE A 559 40.51 15.22 9.12
C ILE A 559 41.98 15.31 9.54
N GLN A 560 42.51 14.29 10.22
CA GLN A 560 43.89 14.32 10.71
C GLN A 560 44.93 14.36 9.58
N ASN A 561 44.65 13.71 8.44
CA ASN A 561 45.53 13.68 7.28
C ASN A 561 45.01 14.58 6.13
N LEU A 562 44.09 15.50 6.42
CA LEU A 562 43.57 16.42 5.40
C LEU A 562 44.70 17.32 4.91
N SER A 563 44.93 17.38 3.59
CA SER A 563 45.99 18.21 3.00
C SER A 563 45.67 19.71 3.03
N GLY A 564 44.39 20.07 3.10
CA GLY A 564 43.89 21.42 3.25
C GLY A 564 43.26 21.68 4.62
N GLN A 565 42.21 22.50 4.65
CA GLN A 565 41.51 22.89 5.88
C GLN A 565 40.00 22.65 5.78
N VAL A 566 39.35 22.66 6.95
CA VAL A 566 37.89 22.70 7.04
C VAL A 566 37.45 24.12 7.32
N PHE A 567 36.62 24.66 6.42
CA PHE A 567 36.08 26.01 6.50
C PHE A 567 34.62 26.00 6.98
N LEU A 568 34.24 27.03 7.74
CA LEU A 568 32.86 27.18 8.21
C LEU A 568 31.90 27.55 7.09
N SER A 569 32.37 28.30 6.08
CA SER A 569 31.60 28.67 4.89
C SER A 569 32.42 28.48 3.62
N THR A 570 31.75 28.24 2.51
CA THR A 570 32.42 28.11 1.20
C THR A 570 33.04 29.44 0.75
N GLN A 571 32.43 30.58 1.10
CA GLN A 571 33.03 31.89 0.83
C GLN A 571 34.40 32.04 1.51
N GLN A 572 34.47 31.70 2.81
CA GLN A 572 35.72 31.74 3.56
C GLN A 572 36.79 30.85 2.92
N ALA A 573 36.40 29.67 2.41
CA ALA A 573 37.31 28.77 1.71
C ALA A 573 37.89 29.44 0.46
N VAL A 574 37.03 29.99 -0.42
CA VAL A 574 37.48 30.63 -1.66
C VAL A 574 38.36 31.84 -1.38
N ASP A 575 37.93 32.76 -0.51
CA ASP A 575 38.69 33.98 -0.20
C ASP A 575 40.10 33.65 0.32
N THR A 576 40.20 32.66 1.21
CA THR A 576 41.48 32.24 1.81
C THR A 576 42.40 31.62 0.77
N LEU A 577 41.86 30.72 -0.06
CA LEU A 577 42.65 29.95 -1.03
C LEU A 577 43.09 30.81 -2.22
N VAL A 578 42.23 31.71 -2.71
CA VAL A 578 42.58 32.67 -3.76
C VAL A 578 43.65 33.65 -3.27
N ALA A 579 43.53 34.13 -2.03
CA ALA A 579 44.57 35.00 -1.43
C ALA A 579 45.92 34.28 -1.32
N LEU A 580 45.93 33.00 -0.93
CA LEU A 580 47.12 32.15 -0.84
C LEU A 580 47.86 32.04 -2.19
N ASP A 581 47.14 31.74 -3.27
CA ASP A 581 47.76 31.62 -4.60
C ASP A 581 48.23 32.98 -5.15
N SER A 582 47.49 34.05 -4.89
CA SER A 582 47.93 35.40 -5.27
C SER A 582 49.26 35.80 -4.61
N ALA A 583 49.47 35.42 -3.35
CA ALA A 583 50.71 35.67 -2.63
C ALA A 583 51.90 34.82 -3.13
N LEU A 584 51.63 33.61 -3.63
CA LEU A 584 52.64 32.71 -4.20
C LEU A 584 53.06 33.09 -5.64
N GLY A 585 52.11 33.62 -6.43
CA GLY A 585 52.39 34.14 -7.77
C GLY A 585 53.30 35.38 -7.77
N ASP A 586 53.15 36.26 -6.79
CA ASP A 586 53.97 37.47 -6.66
C ASP A 586 55.42 37.20 -6.21
N GLN A 587 55.68 36.04 -5.57
CA GLN A 587 57.03 35.63 -5.16
C GLN A 587 57.83 34.93 -6.27
N THR A 588 57.19 34.46 -7.33
CA THR A 588 57.86 33.81 -8.48
C THR A 588 58.21 34.79 -9.60
N LEU A 589 57.70 36.03 -9.54
CA LEU A 589 57.99 37.14 -10.46
C LEU A 589 59.02 38.15 -9.91
N ARG A 590 59.56 37.90 -8.72
CA ARG A 590 60.74 38.59 -8.15
C ARG A 590 61.92 37.64 -8.15
#